data_AF-A0A5D0UYJ0-F1
#
_entry.id   AF-A0A5D0UYJ0-F1
#
_cell.length_a   1.000
_cell.length_b   1.000
_cell.length_c   1.000
_cell.angle_alpha   90.00
_cell.angle_beta   90.00
_cell.angle_gamma   90.00
#
_symmetry.space_group_name_H-M   'P 1'
#
loop_
_entity.id
_entity.type
_entity.pdbx_description
1 polymer ?
#
loop_
_entity_poly.entity_id
_entity_poly.type
_entity_poly.pdbx_seq_one_letter_code
_entity_poly.pdbx_strand_id
1 'polypeptide(L)'
;MSSSSPLPAYAVPGVRPSRTSQDGRQISWRGDQLAREAPVAAVLDRAPQVLLPIARPDLGEEPLSHKALCEVLYLGTSDGLRWDLSLGDEVKLIVDTGCDLVDEDLIEEALAAQPDVAEAYHADRELFDVSLTRVLRADDVFARWLDAIITAHRELAQRRGVELPD
;
A
#
# COMPACT_ATOMS: atom_id res chain seq x y z
N MET A 1 -37.83 2.92 8.13
CA MET A 1 -37.21 1.99 7.16
C MET A 1 -35.94 2.65 6.68
N SER A 2 -34.77 2.24 7.19
CA SER A 2 -33.50 2.80 6.73
C SER A 2 -33.23 2.30 5.32
N SER A 3 -33.32 3.19 4.34
CA SER A 3 -32.82 2.96 2.99
C SER A 3 -31.31 2.76 3.10
N SER A 4 -30.83 1.51 2.98
CA SER A 4 -29.41 1.32 2.74
C SER A 4 -29.15 1.77 1.30
N SER A 5 -28.59 2.96 1.12
CA SER A 5 -28.02 3.33 -0.16
C SER A 5 -27.04 2.23 -0.59
N PRO A 6 -27.03 1.84 -1.88
CA PRO A 6 -26.06 0.86 -2.35
C PRO A 6 -24.66 1.33 -2.00
N LEU A 7 -23.80 0.39 -1.57
CA LEU A 7 -22.39 0.69 -1.33
C LEU A 7 -21.75 1.21 -2.63
N PRO A 8 -20.84 2.19 -2.56
CA PRO A 8 -20.07 2.63 -3.72
C PRO A 8 -19.37 1.44 -4.39
N ALA A 9 -19.17 1.52 -5.71
CA ALA A 9 -18.57 0.43 -6.48
C ALA A 9 -17.14 0.06 -6.03
N TYR A 10 -16.45 1.00 -5.38
CA TYR A 10 -15.11 0.82 -4.83
C TYR A 10 -15.07 0.27 -3.40
N ALA A 11 -16.23 0.11 -2.75
CA ALA A 11 -16.30 -0.45 -1.40
C ALA A 11 -16.18 -1.98 -1.42
N VAL A 12 -15.63 -2.53 -0.34
CA VAL A 12 -15.50 -3.98 -0.16
C VAL A 12 -16.71 -4.50 0.64
N PRO A 13 -17.52 -5.42 0.09
CA PRO A 13 -18.67 -5.96 0.80
C PRO A 13 -18.30 -6.59 2.15
N GLY A 14 -18.98 -6.17 3.22
CA GLY A 14 -18.75 -6.71 4.57
C GLY A 14 -17.60 -6.06 5.34
N VAL A 15 -16.76 -5.25 4.70
CA VAL A 15 -15.68 -4.50 5.36
C VAL A 15 -16.13 -3.07 5.64
N ARG A 16 -16.05 -2.64 6.90
CA ARG A 16 -16.35 -1.26 7.28
C ARG A 16 -15.11 -0.39 7.09
N PRO A 17 -15.23 0.80 6.46
CA PRO A 17 -14.14 1.77 6.42
C PRO A 17 -13.63 2.13 7.81
N SER A 18 -12.33 2.39 7.94
CA SER A 18 -11.74 2.89 9.19
C SER A 18 -12.10 4.35 9.44
N ARG A 19 -12.26 5.13 8.36
CA ARG A 19 -12.60 6.54 8.41
C ARG A 19 -13.50 6.91 7.24
N THR A 20 -14.42 7.82 7.51
CA THR A 20 -15.13 8.59 6.48
C THR A 20 -14.97 10.07 6.83
N SER A 21 -14.68 10.91 5.84
CA SER A 21 -14.61 12.36 6.03
C SER A 21 -15.95 12.90 6.53
N GLN A 22 -15.93 14.08 7.17
CA GLN A 22 -17.15 14.68 7.74
C GLN A 22 -18.24 14.94 6.68
N ASP A 23 -17.85 15.21 5.44
CA ASP A 23 -18.76 15.41 4.30
C ASP A 23 -19.17 14.10 3.61
N GLY A 24 -18.71 12.95 4.10
CA GLY A 24 -19.05 11.63 3.56
C GLY A 24 -18.35 11.28 2.25
N ARG A 25 -17.49 12.16 1.72
CA ARG A 25 -16.94 12.02 0.37
C ARG A 25 -15.69 11.17 0.30
N GLN A 26 -14.80 11.26 1.27
CA GLN A 26 -13.57 10.49 1.32
C GLN A 26 -13.74 9.34 2.28
N ILE A 27 -13.44 8.13 1.81
CA ILE A 27 -13.56 6.89 2.56
C ILE A 27 -12.19 6.25 2.59
N SER A 28 -11.76 5.82 3.77
CA SER A 28 -10.44 5.22 3.97
C SER A 28 -10.54 3.87 4.67
N TRP A 29 -9.59 3.01 4.35
CA TRP A 29 -9.40 1.70 4.95
C TRP A 29 -7.97 1.57 5.46
N ARG A 30 -7.81 0.73 6.47
CA ARG A 30 -6.52 0.23 6.93
C ARG A 30 -6.26 -1.13 6.30
N GLY A 31 -4.99 -1.45 6.07
CA GLY A 31 -4.59 -2.73 5.49
C GLY A 31 -5.03 -3.94 6.32
N ASP A 32 -5.00 -3.84 7.65
CA ASP A 32 -5.43 -4.91 8.55
C ASP A 32 -6.91 -5.29 8.38
N GLN A 33 -7.75 -4.35 7.94
CA GLN A 33 -9.16 -4.60 7.61
C GLN A 33 -9.33 -5.40 6.31
N LEU A 34 -8.34 -5.35 5.43
CA LEU A 34 -8.36 -5.93 4.08
C LEU A 34 -7.47 -7.16 3.94
N ALA A 35 -6.62 -7.46 4.93
CA ALA A 35 -5.60 -8.51 4.87
C ALA A 35 -6.13 -9.92 4.55
N ARG A 36 -7.42 -10.18 4.80
CA ARG A 36 -8.07 -11.47 4.52
C ARG A 36 -8.79 -11.53 3.19
N GLU A 37 -8.92 -10.40 2.49
CA GLU A 37 -9.55 -10.35 1.19
C GLU A 37 -8.67 -11.06 0.16
N ALA A 38 -9.28 -11.83 -0.74
CA ALA A 38 -8.57 -12.74 -1.63
C ALA A 38 -7.44 -12.08 -2.45
N PRO A 39 -7.61 -10.86 -3.01
CA PRO A 39 -6.52 -10.18 -3.71
C PRO A 39 -5.31 -9.91 -2.80
N VAL A 40 -5.56 -9.49 -1.55
CA VAL A 40 -4.52 -9.11 -0.59
C VAL A 40 -3.79 -10.34 -0.07
N ALA A 41 -4.54 -11.38 0.32
CA ALA A 41 -3.98 -12.65 0.77
C ALA A 41 -3.06 -13.26 -0.30
N ALA A 42 -3.44 -13.20 -1.58
CA ALA A 42 -2.62 -13.70 -2.68
C ALA A 42 -1.28 -12.95 -2.84
N VAL A 43 -1.21 -11.66 -2.46
CA VAL A 43 0.05 -10.91 -2.44
C VAL A 43 0.90 -11.31 -1.24
N LEU A 44 0.29 -11.46 -0.07
CA LEU A 44 1.00 -11.89 1.15
C LEU A 44 1.58 -13.31 1.00
N ASP A 45 0.85 -14.24 0.38
CA ASP A 45 1.28 -15.62 0.15
C ASP A 45 2.54 -15.72 -0.74
N ARG A 46 2.77 -14.72 -1.60
CA ARG A 46 3.96 -14.64 -2.46
C ARG A 46 5.03 -13.67 -1.94
N ALA A 47 4.80 -13.02 -0.79
CA ALA A 47 5.74 -12.07 -0.20
C ALA A 47 6.77 -12.80 0.67
N PRO A 48 7.98 -12.23 0.87
CA PRO A 48 8.91 -12.73 1.88
C PRO A 48 8.21 -12.81 3.24
N GLN A 49 8.39 -13.88 4.00
CA GLN A 49 7.71 -14.06 5.30
C GLN A 49 8.00 -12.94 6.30
N VAL A 50 9.20 -12.36 6.22
CA VAL A 50 9.63 -11.19 6.98
C VAL A 50 10.31 -10.19 6.06
N LEU A 51 10.08 -8.91 6.30
CA LEU A 51 10.66 -7.81 5.53
C LEU A 51 11.82 -7.22 6.33
N LEU A 52 13.03 -7.36 5.81
CA LEU A 52 14.25 -6.94 6.52
C LEU A 52 14.42 -5.40 6.45
N PRO A 53 14.95 -4.75 7.50
CA PRO A 53 15.16 -3.30 7.52
C PRO A 53 16.40 -2.88 6.72
N ILE A 54 16.33 -3.04 5.39
CA ILE A 54 17.46 -2.87 4.47
C ILE A 54 17.72 -1.42 4.05
N ALA A 55 16.76 -0.51 4.23
CA ALA A 55 16.92 0.89 3.85
C ALA A 55 17.79 1.64 4.89
N ARG A 56 17.60 1.31 6.17
CA ARG A 56 18.31 1.90 7.32
C ARG A 56 18.90 0.84 8.25
N PRO A 57 19.83 0.00 7.77
CA PRO A 57 20.39 -1.09 8.57
C PRO A 57 21.21 -0.57 9.78
N ASP A 58 21.61 0.70 9.76
CA ASP A 58 22.33 1.38 10.85
C ASP A 58 21.48 1.55 12.12
N LEU A 59 20.16 1.50 12.01
CA LEU A 59 19.25 1.70 13.13
C LEU A 59 19.02 0.42 13.98
N GLY A 60 19.42 -0.75 13.47
CA GLY A 60 19.33 -2.01 14.23
C GLY A 60 17.90 -2.44 14.57
N GLU A 61 16.93 -2.08 13.72
CA GLU A 61 15.51 -2.34 13.91
C GLU A 61 15.13 -3.82 13.64
N GLU A 62 13.97 -4.22 14.14
CA GLU A 62 13.44 -5.58 13.94
C GLU A 62 12.79 -5.74 12.55
N PRO A 63 12.81 -6.95 11.96
CA PRO A 63 12.08 -7.23 10.72
C PRO A 63 10.57 -6.99 10.85
N LEU A 64 9.96 -6.49 9.77
CA LEU A 64 8.53 -6.20 9.71
C LEU A 64 7.75 -7.44 9.26
N SER A 65 6.78 -7.89 10.07
CA SER A 65 5.86 -8.97 9.71
C SER A 65 4.76 -8.49 8.76
N HIS A 66 4.13 -9.40 8.01
CA HIS A 66 2.95 -9.09 7.17
C HIS A 66 1.83 -8.40 7.94
N LYS A 67 1.56 -8.86 9.17
CA LYS A 67 0.54 -8.27 10.03
C LYS A 67 0.89 -6.83 10.37
N ALA A 68 2.13 -6.59 10.83
CA ALA A 68 2.58 -5.25 11.19
C ALA A 68 2.58 -4.32 9.98
N LEU A 69 3.02 -4.81 8.81
CA LEU A 69 2.92 -4.05 7.56
C LEU A 69 1.48 -3.64 7.25
N CYS A 70 0.52 -4.58 7.30
CA CYS A 70 -0.88 -4.25 7.03
C CYS A 70 -1.47 -3.24 8.03
N GLU A 71 -1.01 -3.24 9.28
CA GLU A 71 -1.47 -2.29 10.31
C GLU A 71 -1.01 -0.85 10.06
N VAL A 72 0.10 -0.66 9.34
CA VAL A 72 0.71 0.65 9.07
C VAL A 72 0.45 1.18 7.66
N LEU A 73 -0.31 0.45 6.83
CA LEU A 73 -0.70 0.89 5.50
C LEU A 73 -2.17 1.30 5.45
N TYR A 74 -2.44 2.36 4.69
CA TYR A 74 -3.76 2.94 4.53
C TYR A 74 -4.00 3.29 3.07
N LEU A 75 -5.27 3.32 2.69
CA LEU A 75 -5.71 3.88 1.43
C LEU A 75 -7.03 4.63 1.58
N GLY A 76 -7.21 5.67 0.80
CA GLY A 76 -8.43 6.46 0.76
C GLY A 76 -8.84 6.82 -0.66
N THR A 77 -10.14 6.97 -0.89
CA THR A 77 -10.68 7.47 -2.15
C THR A 77 -12.00 8.20 -1.94
N SER A 78 -12.39 8.99 -2.93
CA SER A 78 -13.77 9.51 -3.03
C SER A 78 -14.57 8.94 -4.19
N ASP A 79 -13.90 8.41 -5.22
CA ASP A 79 -14.51 8.02 -6.48
C ASP A 79 -14.08 6.63 -6.99
N GLY A 80 -13.07 6.01 -6.38
CA GLY A 80 -12.51 4.73 -6.79
C GLY A 80 -11.59 4.80 -8.01
N LEU A 81 -11.35 6.00 -8.56
CA LEU A 81 -10.41 6.28 -9.63
C LEU A 81 -9.12 6.91 -9.09
N ARG A 82 -9.24 7.80 -8.11
CA ARG A 82 -8.11 8.47 -7.46
C ARG A 82 -7.97 7.98 -6.04
N TRP A 83 -6.76 7.58 -5.70
CA TRP A 83 -6.46 6.95 -4.42
C TRP A 83 -5.29 7.64 -3.76
N ASP A 84 -5.47 7.96 -2.48
CA ASP A 84 -4.41 8.41 -1.59
C ASP A 84 -3.91 7.15 -0.88
N LEU A 85 -2.65 6.79 -1.06
CA LEU A 85 -2.01 5.62 -0.46
C LEU A 85 -0.99 6.12 0.57
N SER A 86 -1.13 5.70 1.83
CA SER A 86 -0.22 6.15 2.87
C SER A 86 0.43 5.01 3.63
N LEU A 87 1.59 5.31 4.20
CA LEU A 87 2.42 4.38 4.96
C LEU A 87 2.85 4.96 6.30
N GLY A 88 3.11 4.10 7.29
CA GLY A 88 3.76 4.47 8.55
C GLY A 88 5.28 4.50 8.43
N ASP A 89 5.93 5.14 9.40
CA ASP A 89 7.39 5.27 9.49
C ASP A 89 8.12 3.91 9.43
N GLU A 90 7.50 2.84 9.92
CA GLU A 90 8.07 1.49 9.93
C GLU A 90 8.38 0.98 8.52
N VAL A 91 7.65 1.43 7.50
CA VAL A 91 7.88 1.02 6.11
C VAL A 91 9.18 1.63 5.55
N LYS A 92 9.59 2.80 6.05
CA LYS A 92 10.83 3.49 5.65
C LYS A 92 12.10 2.75 6.06
N LEU A 93 11.95 1.74 6.93
CA LEU A 93 13.05 0.86 7.32
C LEU A 93 13.33 -0.21 6.26
N ILE A 94 12.28 -0.68 5.57
CA ILE A 94 12.37 -1.81 4.63
C ILE A 94 12.51 -1.37 3.17
N VAL A 95 12.10 -0.15 2.83
CA VAL A 95 12.21 0.41 1.48
C VAL A 95 12.59 1.89 1.56
N ASP A 96 13.33 2.36 0.57
CA ASP A 96 13.56 3.80 0.41
C ASP A 96 12.28 4.42 -0.13
N THR A 97 11.59 5.19 0.71
CA THR A 97 10.35 5.86 0.35
C THR A 97 10.62 7.24 -0.24
N GLY A 98 11.80 7.52 -0.78
CA GLY A 98 12.11 8.81 -1.39
C GLY A 98 12.28 9.96 -0.38
N CYS A 99 12.90 11.06 -0.86
CA CYS A 99 13.32 12.27 -0.14
C CYS A 99 14.59 12.19 0.73
N ASP A 100 15.10 11.00 1.09
CA ASP A 100 16.19 10.89 2.08
C ASP A 100 17.49 10.20 1.59
N LEU A 101 17.47 9.28 0.60
CA LEU A 101 18.63 8.38 0.32
C LEU A 101 18.98 8.06 -1.16
N VAL A 102 18.02 7.96 -2.10
CA VAL A 102 18.28 7.77 -3.55
C VAL A 102 17.43 8.69 -4.44
N ASP A 103 17.91 8.98 -5.66
CA ASP A 103 17.20 9.82 -6.65
C ASP A 103 16.00 9.09 -7.33
N GLU A 104 15.91 7.76 -7.20
CA GLU A 104 14.89 6.91 -7.82
C GLU A 104 13.86 6.43 -6.78
N ASP A 105 12.58 6.72 -6.98
CA ASP A 105 11.51 6.27 -6.10
C ASP A 105 10.98 4.91 -6.55
N LEU A 106 11.52 3.84 -5.94
CA LEU A 106 11.17 2.46 -6.28
C LEU A 106 9.70 2.13 -6.06
N ILE A 107 9.02 2.83 -5.15
CA ILE A 107 7.61 2.61 -4.85
C ILE A 107 6.75 3.26 -5.94
N GLU A 108 7.05 4.51 -6.30
CA GLU A 108 6.38 5.20 -7.40
C GLU A 108 6.57 4.44 -8.73
N GLU A 109 7.78 3.97 -9.03
CA GLU A 109 8.07 3.15 -10.19
C GLU A 109 7.26 1.84 -10.19
N ALA A 110 7.23 1.14 -9.06
CA ALA A 110 6.49 -0.10 -8.92
C ALA A 110 4.97 0.10 -9.01
N LEU A 111 4.44 1.25 -8.58
CA LEU A 111 3.04 1.63 -8.79
C LEU A 111 2.76 1.95 -10.26
N ALA A 112 3.59 2.78 -10.90
CA ALA A 112 3.42 3.20 -12.28
C ALA A 112 3.48 2.02 -13.27
N ALA A 113 4.22 0.96 -12.94
CA ALA A 113 4.31 -0.25 -13.75
C ALA A 113 3.05 -1.14 -13.73
N GLN A 114 2.10 -0.89 -12.84
CA GLN A 114 0.93 -1.75 -12.67
C GLN A 114 -0.13 -1.53 -13.75
N PRO A 115 -0.90 -2.57 -14.11
CA PRO A 115 -1.97 -2.43 -15.09
C PRO A 115 -3.00 -1.41 -14.60
N ASP A 116 -3.60 -0.66 -15.51
CA ASP A 116 -4.64 0.35 -15.23
C ASP A 116 -4.19 1.57 -14.42
N VAL A 117 -2.93 1.68 -14.00
CA VAL A 117 -2.39 2.92 -13.40
C VAL A 117 -2.13 3.91 -14.53
N ALA A 118 -2.79 5.07 -14.47
CA ALA A 118 -2.60 6.16 -15.42
C ALA A 118 -1.49 7.10 -14.96
N GLU A 119 -1.40 7.32 -13.65
CA GLU A 119 -0.43 8.19 -12.99
C GLU A 119 -0.21 7.68 -11.57
N ALA A 120 1.05 7.67 -11.14
CA ALA A 120 1.45 7.49 -9.76
C ALA A 120 2.39 8.65 -9.41
N TYR A 121 2.21 9.22 -8.24
CA TYR A 121 2.97 10.39 -7.81
C TYR A 121 3.24 10.31 -6.31
N HIS A 122 4.50 10.44 -5.91
CA HIS A 122 4.90 10.54 -4.53
C HIS A 122 4.66 11.97 -4.02
N ALA A 123 3.55 12.16 -3.32
CA ALA A 123 3.04 13.46 -2.94
C ALA A 123 3.75 14.07 -1.73
N ASP A 124 4.12 13.22 -0.76
CA ASP A 124 4.86 13.56 0.46
C ASP A 124 5.50 12.28 1.01
N ARG A 125 6.44 12.39 1.97
CA ARG A 125 7.27 11.30 2.54
C ARG A 125 6.54 10.01 2.94
N GLU A 126 5.24 10.06 3.15
CA GLU A 126 4.38 8.95 3.59
C GLU A 126 3.13 8.78 2.73
N LEU A 127 3.05 9.47 1.59
CA LEU A 127 1.82 9.64 0.82
C LEU A 127 2.09 9.57 -0.69
N PHE A 128 1.37 8.68 -1.36
CA PHE A 128 1.37 8.51 -2.80
C PHE A 128 -0.05 8.72 -3.33
N ASP A 129 -0.16 9.46 -4.42
CA ASP A 129 -1.40 9.63 -5.17
C ASP A 129 -1.37 8.71 -6.39
N VAL A 130 -2.44 7.93 -6.59
CA VAL A 130 -2.58 7.05 -7.75
C VAL A 130 -3.88 7.35 -8.47
N SER A 131 -3.77 7.61 -9.78
CA SER A 131 -4.92 7.69 -10.68
C SER A 131 -5.03 6.43 -11.52
N LEU A 132 -6.23 5.87 -11.58
CA LEU A 132 -6.55 4.67 -12.33
C LEU A 132 -7.38 4.98 -13.58
N THR A 133 -7.27 4.15 -14.60
CA THR A 133 -8.07 4.25 -15.84
C THR A 133 -9.48 3.67 -15.68
N ARG A 134 -9.75 2.94 -14.60
CA ARG A 134 -11.06 2.36 -14.25
C ARG A 134 -11.25 2.27 -12.75
N VAL A 135 -12.50 2.26 -12.31
CA VAL A 135 -12.84 2.11 -10.88
C VAL A 135 -12.40 0.73 -10.38
N LEU A 136 -11.67 0.71 -9.27
CA LEU A 136 -11.29 -0.50 -8.54
C LEU A 136 -11.87 -0.49 -7.13
N ARG A 137 -11.95 -1.68 -6.52
CA ARG A 137 -12.32 -1.82 -5.10
C ARG A 137 -11.11 -1.62 -4.20
N ALA A 138 -11.37 -1.26 -2.95
CA ALA A 138 -10.31 -0.97 -1.98
C ALA A 138 -9.39 -2.18 -1.72
N ASP A 139 -9.90 -3.41 -1.71
CA ASP A 139 -9.05 -4.60 -1.57
C ASP A 139 -8.15 -4.85 -2.78
N ASP A 140 -8.66 -4.62 -3.99
CA ASP A 140 -7.87 -4.70 -5.22
C ASP A 140 -6.76 -3.62 -5.25
N VAL A 141 -7.07 -2.39 -4.83
CA VAL A 141 -6.08 -1.29 -4.75
C VAL A 141 -5.09 -1.52 -3.60
N PHE A 142 -5.55 -2.05 -2.46
CA PHE A 142 -4.64 -2.36 -1.37
C PHE A 142 -3.68 -3.50 -1.72
N ALA A 143 -4.14 -4.53 -2.43
CA ALA A 143 -3.27 -5.60 -2.93
C ALA A 143 -2.18 -5.05 -3.85
N ARG A 144 -2.54 -4.10 -4.72
CA ARG A 144 -1.63 -3.38 -5.60
C ARG A 144 -0.63 -2.51 -4.85
N TRP A 145 -1.09 -1.82 -3.81
CA TRP A 145 -0.24 -1.02 -2.95
C TRP A 145 0.81 -1.87 -2.23
N LEU A 146 0.34 -2.96 -1.63
CA LEU A 146 1.17 -3.96 -0.97
C LEU A 146 2.20 -4.57 -1.92
N ASP A 147 1.79 -4.93 -3.14
CA ASP A 147 2.68 -5.49 -4.16
C ASP A 147 3.77 -4.51 -4.61
N ALA A 148 3.45 -3.21 -4.71
CA ALA A 148 4.43 -2.18 -5.02
C ALA A 148 5.52 -2.10 -3.94
N ILE A 149 5.11 -2.08 -2.66
CA ILE A 149 6.06 -2.06 -1.52
C ILE A 149 6.95 -3.31 -1.52
N ILE A 150 6.37 -4.50 -1.73
CA ILE A 150 7.13 -5.76 -1.76
C ILE A 150 8.09 -5.78 -2.95
N THR A 151 7.66 -5.28 -4.12
CA THR A 151 8.49 -5.18 -5.32
C THR A 151 9.66 -4.23 -5.10
N ALA A 152 9.39 -3.05 -4.55
CA ALA A 152 10.41 -2.06 -4.20
C ALA A 152 11.38 -2.59 -3.14
N HIS A 153 10.89 -3.31 -2.13
CA HIS A 153 11.72 -3.97 -1.12
C HIS A 153 12.67 -5.01 -1.74
N ARG A 154 12.17 -5.84 -2.67
CA ARG A 154 12.99 -6.83 -3.40
C ARG A 154 14.06 -6.17 -4.25
N GLU A 155 13.69 -5.14 -5.00
CA GLU A 155 14.61 -4.39 -5.85
C GLU A 155 15.71 -3.73 -4.99
N LEU A 156 15.34 -3.11 -3.86
CA LEU A 156 16.31 -2.54 -2.93
C LEU A 156 17.24 -3.62 -2.35
N ALA A 157 16.71 -4.78 -1.97
CA ALA A 157 17.51 -5.89 -1.46
C ALA A 157 18.53 -6.35 -2.51
N GLN A 158 18.10 -6.51 -3.75
CA GLN A 158 18.96 -6.85 -4.89
C GLN A 158 20.05 -5.79 -5.10
N ARG A 159 19.70 -4.50 -5.12
CA ARG A 159 20.67 -3.39 -5.26
C ARG A 159 21.70 -3.34 -4.13
N ARG A 160 21.31 -3.77 -2.92
CA ARG A 160 22.17 -3.83 -1.73
C ARG A 160 22.90 -5.17 -1.56
N GLY A 161 22.63 -6.17 -2.41
CA GLY A 161 23.20 -7.51 -2.28
C GLY A 161 22.73 -8.26 -1.02
N VAL A 162 21.53 -7.98 -0.55
CA VAL A 162 20.90 -8.65 0.60
C VAL A 162 20.03 -9.79 0.11
N GLU A 163 20.23 -11.00 0.66
CA GLU A 163 19.37 -12.15 0.40
C GLU A 163 18.14 -12.08 1.31
N LEU A 164 16.94 -12.11 0.72
CA LEU A 164 15.68 -12.12 1.46
C LEU A 164 15.27 -13.56 1.78
N PRO A 165 14.69 -13.81 2.97
CA PRO A 165 14.16 -15.13 3.30
C PRO A 165 12.91 -15.44 2.45
N ASP A 166 12.80 -16.71 2.04
CA ASP A 166 11.61 -17.24 1.36
C ASP A 166 10.34 -17.16 2.23
#